data_AF-A0A2M9JB81-F1
#
_entry.id   AF-A0A2M9JB81-F1
#
_cell.length_a   1.000
_cell.length_b   1.000
_cell.length_c   1.000
_cell.angle_alpha   90.00
_cell.angle_beta   90.00
_cell.angle_gamma   90.00
#
_symmetry.space_group_name_H-M   'P 1'
#
loop_
_entity.id
_entity.type
_entity.pdbx_description
1 polymer ?
#
loop_
_entity_poly.entity_id
_entity_poly.type
_entity_poly.pdbx_seq_one_letter_code
_entity_poly.pdbx_strand_id
1 'polypeptide(L)'
;MPGPPTDADPGTPGPPTDADPGTPGPPTDADPGTPGPPTDGTAMPCLPAGWFDLTRDFVDYYSRHLTKADDGMWPSIVGVRMRKERHGGAERAVVTVNFAVPPGGSDWQGRRVAEVFTDWRRAAYDDRGTLRVETRSGGLVVDGSW
;
A
#
# COMPACT_ATOMS: atom_id res chain seq x y z
N MET A 1 -25.65 57.38 -50.03
CA MET A 1 -24.95 57.11 -48.75
C MET A 1 -24.50 55.66 -48.75
N PRO A 2 -23.23 55.41 -48.44
CA PRO A 2 -22.90 54.33 -47.51
C PRO A 2 -21.72 54.69 -46.58
N GLY A 3 -21.85 54.41 -45.28
CA GLY A 3 -20.74 54.35 -44.32
C GLY A 3 -20.61 52.92 -43.80
N PRO A 4 -19.39 52.36 -43.61
CA PRO A 4 -19.20 51.00 -43.09
C PRO A 4 -18.66 51.02 -41.64
N PRO A 5 -18.40 49.84 -41.04
CA PRO A 5 -19.16 49.20 -39.96
C PRO A 5 -18.68 49.57 -38.53
N THR A 6 -19.55 49.47 -37.53
CA THR A 6 -19.16 49.50 -36.12
C THR A 6 -19.74 48.29 -35.41
N ASP A 7 -18.91 47.31 -35.10
CA ASP A 7 -19.14 46.33 -34.04
C ASP A 7 -17.78 45.76 -33.57
N ALA A 8 -17.52 45.91 -32.26
CA ALA A 8 -16.66 45.09 -31.39
C ALA A 8 -16.04 45.99 -30.29
N ASP A 9 -16.68 45.98 -29.12
CA ASP A 9 -16.15 46.49 -27.85
C ASP A 9 -15.27 45.39 -27.21
N PRO A 10 -13.95 45.58 -27.05
CA PRO A 10 -13.15 44.68 -26.24
C PRO A 10 -13.18 45.15 -24.78
N GLY A 11 -14.02 44.49 -23.98
CA GLY A 11 -14.14 44.72 -22.54
C GLY A 11 -12.80 44.65 -21.80
N THR A 12 -12.63 45.62 -20.90
CA THR A 12 -11.50 45.85 -20.00
C THR A 12 -11.03 44.61 -19.21
N PRO A 13 -9.72 44.36 -19.06
CA PRO A 13 -9.20 43.36 -18.12
C PRO A 13 -9.41 43.81 -16.67
N GLY A 14 -10.08 42.98 -15.87
CA GLY A 14 -10.24 43.20 -14.41
C GLY A 14 -8.91 43.04 -13.64
N PRO A 15 -8.81 43.59 -12.41
CA PRO A 15 -7.60 43.53 -11.61
C PRO A 15 -7.28 42.10 -11.14
N PRO A 16 -6.00 41.79 -10.81
CA PRO A 16 -5.63 40.47 -10.31
C PRO A 16 -6.24 40.27 -8.92
N THR A 17 -7.04 39.21 -8.76
CA THR A 17 -7.52 38.78 -7.43
C THR A 17 -6.35 38.18 -6.67
N ASP A 18 -6.00 38.84 -5.58
CA ASP A 18 -4.99 38.46 -4.60
C ASP A 18 -5.34 37.12 -3.93
N ALA A 19 -4.33 36.31 -3.66
CA ALA A 19 -4.43 34.97 -3.13
C ALA A 19 -4.73 34.98 -1.62
N ASP A 20 -5.78 34.28 -1.21
CA ASP A 20 -6.00 33.93 0.20
C ASP A 20 -5.56 32.46 0.41
N PRO A 21 -4.39 32.19 1.02
CA PRO A 21 -4.08 30.86 1.51
C PRO A 21 -4.91 30.65 2.78
N GLY A 22 -6.10 30.07 2.60
CA GLY A 22 -6.97 29.67 3.69
C GLY A 22 -6.18 28.93 4.78
N THR A 23 -6.27 29.43 6.00
CA THR A 23 -5.63 28.86 7.18
C THR A 23 -6.05 27.39 7.34
N PRO A 24 -5.12 26.43 7.55
CA PRO A 24 -5.50 25.07 7.90
C PRO A 24 -6.24 25.10 9.24
N GLY A 25 -7.51 24.69 9.23
CA GLY A 25 -8.27 24.45 10.47
C GLY A 25 -7.58 23.41 11.34
N PRO A 26 -7.87 23.37 12.66
CA PRO A 26 -7.33 22.34 13.54
C PRO A 26 -7.71 20.95 13.00
N PRO A 27 -6.88 19.90 13.21
CA PRO A 27 -7.21 18.57 12.75
C PRO A 27 -8.55 18.17 13.38
N THR A 28 -9.55 17.92 12.53
CA THR A 28 -10.78 17.28 12.97
C THR A 28 -10.39 15.91 13.53
N ASP A 29 -10.53 15.77 14.84
CA ASP A 29 -10.54 14.50 15.56
C ASP A 29 -11.72 13.70 15.00
N ALA A 30 -11.45 12.83 14.02
CA ALA A 30 -12.41 11.90 13.48
C ALA A 30 -12.24 10.57 14.20
N ASP A 31 -13.01 10.44 15.28
CA ASP A 31 -13.63 9.26 15.86
C ASP A 31 -13.02 7.89 15.48
N PRO A 32 -12.60 7.04 16.43
CA PRO A 32 -12.22 5.67 16.16
C PRO A 32 -13.48 4.86 15.79
N GLY A 33 -13.94 5.05 14.56
CA GLY A 33 -15.01 4.29 13.95
C GLY A 33 -14.66 2.82 14.06
N THR A 34 -15.44 2.11 14.87
CA THR A 34 -15.45 0.65 15.00
C THR A 34 -15.07 0.01 13.67
N PRO A 35 -14.05 -0.87 13.60
CA PRO A 35 -13.63 -1.41 12.34
C PRO A 35 -14.80 -2.13 11.67
N GLY A 36 -15.23 -1.63 10.53
CA GLY A 36 -16.27 -2.28 9.72
C GLY A 36 -15.91 -3.73 9.41
N PRO A 37 -16.91 -4.58 9.11
CA PRO A 37 -16.66 -5.95 8.69
C PRO A 37 -15.71 -5.95 7.47
N PRO A 38 -14.86 -6.98 7.32
CA PRO A 38 -13.88 -7.02 6.24
C PRO A 38 -14.59 -6.78 4.91
N THR A 39 -14.06 -5.85 4.11
CA THR A 39 -14.54 -5.62 2.75
C THR A 39 -14.49 -6.96 2.02
N ASP A 40 -15.66 -7.47 1.67
CA ASP A 40 -15.87 -8.68 0.89
C ASP A 40 -15.34 -8.41 -0.53
N GLY A 41 -14.03 -8.61 -0.68
CA GLY A 41 -13.26 -8.33 -1.87
C GLY A 41 -12.32 -9.49 -2.13
N THR A 42 -12.90 -10.64 -2.47
CA THR A 42 -12.25 -11.96 -2.61
C THR A 42 -12.01 -12.63 -1.25
N ALA A 43 -12.96 -13.46 -0.82
CA ALA A 43 -12.62 -14.55 0.09
C ALA A 43 -11.45 -15.32 -0.56
N MET A 44 -10.25 -15.19 0.01
CA MET A 44 -9.10 -15.99 -0.39
C MET A 44 -9.53 -17.46 -0.32
N PRO A 45 -9.19 -18.29 -1.33
CA PRO A 45 -9.54 -19.71 -1.30
C PRO A 45 -9.11 -20.29 0.04
N CYS A 46 -9.99 -21.07 0.67
CA CYS A 46 -9.80 -21.62 2.01
C CYS A 46 -8.33 -22.03 2.20
N LEU A 47 -7.64 -21.36 3.12
CA LEU A 47 -6.21 -21.57 3.29
C LEU A 47 -5.95 -23.06 3.63
N PRO A 48 -4.84 -23.63 3.13
CA PRO A 48 -4.49 -24.99 3.51
C PRO A 48 -4.37 -25.10 5.03
N ALA A 49 -4.72 -26.25 5.59
CA ALA A 49 -4.67 -26.47 7.03
C ALA A 49 -3.27 -26.11 7.61
N GLY A 50 -3.25 -25.33 8.69
CA GLY A 50 -2.02 -24.88 9.35
C GLY A 50 -1.45 -23.56 8.85
N TRP A 51 -2.12 -22.90 7.89
CA TRP A 51 -1.82 -21.52 7.49
C TRP A 51 -2.78 -20.54 8.15
N PHE A 52 -2.23 -19.40 8.57
CA PHE A 52 -2.92 -18.27 9.17
C PHE A 52 -2.84 -17.08 8.23
N ASP A 53 -3.94 -16.34 8.10
CA ASP A 53 -3.94 -15.05 7.42
C ASP A 53 -3.53 -13.96 8.42
N LEU A 54 -2.54 -13.17 8.04
CA LEU A 54 -2.04 -12.02 8.79
C LEU A 54 -2.10 -10.74 7.93
N THR A 55 -2.91 -10.77 6.86
CA THR A 55 -2.94 -9.71 5.85
C THR A 55 -3.32 -8.38 6.50
N ARG A 56 -4.35 -8.41 7.35
CA ARG A 56 -4.87 -7.23 8.01
C ARG A 56 -3.84 -6.60 8.96
N ASP A 57 -3.22 -7.41 9.82
CA ASP A 57 -2.23 -6.94 10.79
C ASP A 57 -0.99 -6.34 10.11
N PHE A 58 -0.51 -7.00 9.05
CA PHE A 58 0.66 -6.49 8.32
C PHE A 58 0.32 -5.21 7.53
N VAL A 59 -0.84 -5.14 6.88
CA VAL A 59 -1.30 -3.92 6.18
C VAL A 59 -1.44 -2.76 7.17
N ASP A 60 -1.98 -3.02 8.36
CA ASP A 60 -2.11 -2.01 9.42
C ASP A 60 -0.74 -1.55 9.94
N TYR A 61 0.22 -2.46 10.14
CA TYR A 61 1.58 -2.08 10.51
C TYR A 61 2.27 -1.29 9.39
N TYR A 62 2.24 -1.78 8.15
CA TYR A 62 2.90 -1.14 7.01
C TYR A 62 2.32 0.25 6.76
N SER A 63 1.00 0.43 6.80
CA SER A 63 0.38 1.75 6.60
C SER A 63 0.86 2.81 7.61
N ARG A 64 1.21 2.40 8.85
CA ARG A 64 1.78 3.28 9.89
C ARG A 64 3.28 3.51 9.76
N HIS A 65 3.98 2.73 8.94
CA HIS A 65 5.43 2.78 8.72
C HIS A 65 5.79 3.12 7.27
N LEU A 66 4.83 3.67 6.50
CA LEU A 66 5.09 4.14 5.15
C LEU A 66 6.14 5.25 5.16
N THR A 67 7.11 5.14 4.27
CA THR A 67 8.13 6.16 4.03
C THR A 67 8.05 6.64 2.59
N LYS A 68 8.81 7.67 2.25
CA LYS A 68 8.93 8.16 0.86
C LYS A 68 9.39 7.09 -0.14
N ALA A 69 10.12 6.07 0.31
CA ALA A 69 10.53 4.96 -0.54
C ALA A 69 9.35 4.05 -0.97
N ASP A 70 8.21 4.17 -0.29
CA ASP A 70 7.00 3.37 -0.50
C ASP A 70 5.96 4.10 -1.39
N ASP A 71 6.27 5.33 -1.84
CA ASP A 71 5.42 6.12 -2.73
C ASP A 71 5.15 5.37 -4.04
N GLY A 72 3.87 5.21 -4.40
CA GLY A 72 3.43 4.49 -5.58
C GLY A 72 3.46 2.96 -5.47
N MET A 73 3.95 2.40 -4.34
CA MET A 73 3.80 0.97 -4.03
C MET A 73 2.49 0.69 -3.28
N TRP A 74 1.96 1.65 -2.52
CA TRP A 74 0.78 1.42 -1.70
C TRP A 74 -0.55 1.62 -2.46
N PRO A 75 -1.59 0.77 -2.25
CA PRO A 75 -1.57 -0.55 -1.61
C PRO A 75 -1.26 -1.67 -2.62
N SER A 76 -0.10 -2.34 -2.47
CA SER A 76 0.27 -3.50 -3.30
C SER A 76 0.15 -4.85 -2.61
N ILE A 77 -0.05 -4.88 -1.28
CA ILE A 77 -0.17 -6.14 -0.55
C ILE A 77 -1.58 -6.70 -0.73
N VAL A 78 -1.68 -7.94 -1.21
CA VAL A 78 -2.96 -8.63 -1.42
C VAL A 78 -3.16 -9.84 -0.52
N GLY A 79 -2.10 -10.30 0.13
CA GLY A 79 -2.22 -11.38 1.11
C GLY A 79 -0.94 -11.56 1.90
N VAL A 80 -1.07 -11.92 3.17
CA VAL A 80 0.04 -12.33 4.03
C VAL A 80 -0.38 -13.59 4.74
N ARG A 81 0.33 -14.68 4.48
CA ARG A 81 -0.01 -16.01 4.97
C ARG A 81 1.19 -16.58 5.69
N MET A 82 0.96 -17.14 6.87
CA MET A 82 2.02 -17.68 7.69
C MET A 82 1.68 -19.08 8.15
N ARG A 83 2.66 -19.97 8.18
CA ARG A 83 2.53 -21.27 8.85
C ARG A 83 3.67 -21.45 9.83
N LYS A 84 3.33 -22.08 10.95
CA LYS A 84 4.32 -22.60 11.88
C LYS A 84 4.61 -24.04 11.50
N GLU A 85 5.88 -24.36 11.26
CA GLU A 85 6.26 -25.74 10.99
C GLU A 85 6.07 -26.57 12.27
N ARG A 86 5.47 -27.76 12.14
CA ARG A 86 5.38 -28.71 13.27
C ARG A 86 6.80 -29.10 13.69
N HIS A 87 6.99 -29.32 14.99
CA HIS A 87 8.28 -29.72 15.60
C HIS A 87 9.41 -28.67 15.58
N GLY A 88 9.08 -27.38 15.67
CA GLY A 88 10.09 -26.33 15.90
C GLY A 88 10.91 -25.95 14.66
N GLY A 89 10.40 -26.26 13.47
CA GLY A 89 10.96 -25.72 12.22
C GLY A 89 10.75 -24.21 12.11
N ALA A 90 11.58 -23.55 11.29
CA ALA A 90 11.48 -22.12 11.02
C ALA A 90 10.09 -21.76 10.49
N GLU A 91 9.50 -20.69 11.01
CA GLU A 91 8.19 -20.22 10.57
C GLU A 91 8.27 -19.82 9.09
N ARG A 92 7.22 -20.10 8.32
CA ARG A 92 7.20 -19.76 6.88
C ARG A 92 6.13 -18.72 6.62
N ALA A 93 6.53 -17.59 6.08
CA ALA A 93 5.63 -16.53 5.65
C ALA A 93 5.64 -16.38 4.13
N VAL A 94 4.48 -16.13 3.56
CA VAL A 94 4.27 -15.83 2.15
C VAL A 94 3.51 -14.51 2.06
N VAL A 95 4.15 -13.49 1.51
CA VAL A 95 3.53 -12.20 1.22
C VAL A 95 3.24 -12.16 -0.28
N THR A 96 1.97 -11.99 -0.62
CA THR A 96 1.51 -11.88 -1.99
C THR A 96 1.28 -10.41 -2.33
N VAL A 97 1.84 -9.99 -3.47
CA VAL A 97 1.81 -8.61 -3.96
C VAL A 97 1.12 -8.52 -5.33
N ASN A 98 0.55 -7.35 -5.63
CA ASN A 98 -0.16 -7.08 -6.89
C ASN A 98 0.70 -6.40 -7.96
N PHE A 99 1.90 -5.90 -7.62
CA PHE A 99 2.78 -5.31 -8.63
C PHE A 99 3.39 -6.41 -9.52
N ALA A 100 3.63 -6.05 -10.78
CA ALA A 100 4.36 -6.90 -11.71
C ALA A 100 5.86 -6.61 -11.59
N VAL A 101 6.68 -7.66 -11.52
CA VAL A 101 8.13 -7.52 -11.70
C VAL A 101 8.40 -7.65 -13.20
N PRO A 102 8.85 -6.58 -13.88
CA PRO A 102 9.16 -6.68 -15.30
C PRO A 102 10.33 -7.66 -15.51
N PRO A 103 10.35 -8.43 -16.62
CA PRO A 103 11.45 -9.33 -16.92
C PRO A 103 12.76 -8.55 -17.06
N GLY A 104 13.79 -8.93 -16.30
CA GLY A 104 15.06 -8.18 -16.21
C GLY A 104 14.99 -6.89 -15.38
N GLY A 105 13.84 -6.61 -14.75
CA GLY A 105 13.64 -5.51 -13.83
C GLY A 105 14.20 -5.76 -12.44
N SER A 106 14.32 -4.68 -11.66
CA SER A 106 14.77 -4.75 -10.28
C SER A 106 13.67 -5.28 -9.36
N ASP A 107 14.04 -6.21 -8.48
CA ASP A 107 13.25 -6.77 -7.38
C ASP A 107 13.13 -5.83 -6.17
N TRP A 108 13.54 -4.55 -6.31
CA TRP A 108 13.56 -3.58 -5.21
C TRP A 108 12.23 -3.48 -4.46
N GLN A 109 11.11 -3.58 -5.18
CA GLN A 109 9.78 -3.53 -4.60
C GLN A 109 9.55 -4.70 -3.64
N GLY A 110 9.95 -5.91 -4.04
CA GLY A 110 9.85 -7.08 -3.19
C GLY A 110 10.80 -7.03 -2.00
N ARG A 111 12.02 -6.52 -2.19
CA ARG A 111 12.99 -6.33 -1.10
C ARG A 111 12.47 -5.36 -0.05
N ARG A 112 11.88 -4.25 -0.48
CA ARG A 112 11.28 -3.26 0.42
C ARG A 112 10.14 -3.87 1.25
N VAL A 113 9.25 -4.63 0.61
CA VAL A 113 8.19 -5.36 1.33
C VAL A 113 8.78 -6.35 2.34
N ALA A 114 9.86 -7.05 1.97
CA ALA A 114 10.53 -8.00 2.84
C ALA A 114 11.19 -7.32 4.06
N GLU A 115 11.80 -6.15 3.88
CA GLU A 115 12.34 -5.33 4.97
C GLU A 115 11.25 -4.94 5.96
N VAL A 116 10.14 -4.35 5.49
CA VAL A 116 9.05 -3.93 6.37
C VAL A 116 8.40 -5.12 7.09
N PHE A 117 8.26 -6.26 6.40
CA PHE A 117 7.81 -7.50 7.03
C PHE A 117 8.75 -7.95 8.14
N THR A 118 10.06 -7.89 7.90
CA THR A 118 11.07 -8.24 8.90
C THR A 118 10.98 -7.33 10.12
N ASP A 119 10.93 -6.02 9.91
CA ASP A 119 10.80 -5.03 10.98
C ASP A 119 9.53 -5.25 11.80
N TRP A 120 8.41 -5.53 11.13
CA TRP A 120 7.15 -5.87 11.79
C TRP A 120 7.27 -7.09 12.70
N ARG A 121 7.81 -8.19 12.17
CA ARG A 121 7.95 -9.44 12.93
C ARG A 121 8.87 -9.28 14.13
N ARG A 122 9.97 -8.56 13.96
CA ARG A 122 10.89 -8.22 15.05
C ARG A 122 10.22 -7.36 16.12
N ALA A 123 9.54 -6.30 15.72
CA ALA A 123 8.93 -5.36 16.65
C ALA A 123 7.74 -5.95 17.43
N ALA A 124 6.91 -6.77 16.78
CA ALA A 124 5.68 -7.28 17.37
C ALA A 124 5.82 -8.65 18.05
N TYR A 125 6.75 -9.50 17.58
CA TYR A 125 6.84 -10.91 18.02
C TYR A 125 8.25 -11.37 18.39
N ASP A 126 9.30 -10.60 18.07
CA ASP A 126 10.72 -10.96 18.24
C ASP A 126 11.09 -12.36 17.68
N ASP A 127 10.47 -12.74 16.57
CA ASP A 127 10.64 -14.07 15.96
C ASP A 127 11.54 -14.06 14.71
N ARG A 128 11.71 -15.28 14.16
CA ARG A 128 12.51 -15.55 12.97
C ARG A 128 11.87 -16.62 12.11
N GLY A 129 12.05 -16.51 10.81
CA GLY A 129 11.54 -17.50 9.86
C GLY A 129 12.03 -17.27 8.44
N THR A 130 11.42 -17.98 7.48
CA THR A 130 11.70 -17.86 6.05
C THR A 130 10.55 -17.15 5.33
N LEU A 131 10.84 -16.01 4.73
CA LEU A 131 9.88 -15.20 3.99
C LEU A 131 10.01 -15.48 2.49
N ARG A 132 8.84 -15.54 1.84
CA ARG A 132 8.71 -15.51 0.39
C ARG A 132 7.78 -14.38 0.00
N VAL A 133 8.23 -13.48 -0.85
CA VAL A 133 7.40 -12.47 -1.51
C VAL A 133 7.10 -12.97 -2.91
N GLU A 134 5.82 -13.04 -3.27
CA GLU A 134 5.37 -13.55 -4.57
C GLU A 134 4.30 -12.67 -5.20
N THR A 135 4.19 -12.67 -6.53
CA THR A 135 3.09 -12.02 -7.23
C THR A 135 1.79 -12.81 -7.08
N ARG A 136 0.64 -12.20 -7.41
CA ARG A 136 -0.67 -12.89 -7.41
C ARG A 136 -0.71 -14.16 -8.27
N SER A 137 0.13 -14.23 -9.30
CA SER A 137 0.27 -15.42 -10.17
C SER A 137 1.19 -16.50 -9.57
N GLY A 138 1.73 -16.30 -8.36
CA GLY A 138 2.66 -17.21 -7.69
C GLY A 138 4.11 -17.08 -8.16
N GLY A 139 4.45 -16.04 -8.91
CA GLY A 139 5.81 -15.75 -9.35
C GLY A 139 6.66 -15.28 -8.18
N LEU A 140 7.80 -15.93 -7.93
CA LEU A 140 8.73 -15.52 -6.89
C LEU A 140 9.32 -14.15 -7.20
N VAL A 141 9.25 -13.23 -6.24
CA VAL A 141 9.87 -11.90 -6.32
C VAL A 141 11.14 -11.87 -5.49
N VAL A 142 11.03 -12.23 -4.21
CA VAL A 142 12.14 -12.31 -3.25
C VAL A 142 11.91 -13.52 -2.34
N ASP A 143 12.98 -14.25 -2.04
CA ASP A 143 13.02 -15.20 -0.93
C ASP A 143 14.12 -14.80 0.07
N GLY A 144 13.93 -15.15 1.34
CA GLY A 144 14.89 -14.85 2.38
C GLY A 144 14.45 -15.32 3.76
N SER A 145 15.13 -14.81 4.78
CA SER A 145 14.79 -14.99 6.19
C SER A 145 14.59 -13.66 6.89
N TRP A 146 13.78 -13.64 7.95
CA TRP A 146 13.58 -12.44 8.79
C TRP A 146 14.08 -12.63 10.22
#